data_AF-A0A2K0WXA8-F1
#
_entry.id   AF-A0A2K0WXA8-F1
#
_cell.length_a   1.000
_cell.length_b   1.000
_cell.length_c   1.000
_cell.angle_alpha   90.00
_cell.angle_beta   90.00
_cell.angle_gamma   90.00
#
_symmetry.space_group_name_H-M   'P 1'
#
loop_
_entity.id
_entity.type
_entity.pdbx_description
1 polymer ?
#
loop_
_entity_poly.entity_id
_entity_poly.type
_entity_poly.pdbx_seq_one_letter_code
_entity_poly.pdbx_strand_id
1 'polypeptide(L)' 'LKSLGFVVLDEVHYLADKFRGAVWEEVIIHLPQSVKIIGLSATVSNVEDFSAWISSVRGETHLVVDEHRPV' A
#
# COMPACT_ATOMS: atom_id res chain seq x y z
N LEU A 1 -16.78 11.23 4.21
CA LEU A 1 -15.61 10.60 4.89
C LEU A 1 -15.11 11.35 6.14
N LYS A 2 -15.89 12.22 6.79
CA LYS A 2 -15.38 13.07 7.90
C LYS A 2 -14.88 12.30 9.14
N SER A 3 -15.25 11.03 9.29
CA SER A 3 -14.82 10.14 10.38
C SER A 3 -13.90 9.00 9.92
N LEU A 4 -13.48 8.96 8.65
CA LEU A 4 -12.59 7.91 8.16
C LEU A 4 -11.16 8.21 8.61
N GLY A 5 -10.60 7.35 9.46
CA GLY A 5 -9.21 7.47 9.93
C GLY A 5 -8.22 6.53 9.25
N PHE A 6 -8.70 5.35 8.81
CA PHE A 6 -7.85 4.28 8.30
C PHE A 6 -8.51 3.55 7.12
N VAL A 7 -7.69 3.08 6.19
CA VAL A 7 -8.08 2.18 5.10
C VAL A 7 -7.11 1.01 5.07
N VAL A 8 -7.63 -0.20 4.98
CA VAL A 8 -6.85 -1.42 4.78
C VAL A 8 -6.94 -1.81 3.30
N LEU A 9 -5.78 -1.95 2.67
CA LEU A 9 -5.61 -2.38 1.29
C LEU A 9 -5.04 -3.79 1.31
N ASP A 10 -5.87 -4.77 0.99
CA ASP A 10 -5.46 -6.17 0.93
C ASP A 10 -4.87 -6.52 -0.44
N GLU A 11 -3.90 -7.44 -0.47
CA GLU A 11 -3.19 -7.88 -1.67
C GLU A 11 -2.62 -6.73 -2.53
N VAL A 12 -1.99 -5.75 -1.87
CA VAL A 12 -1.52 -4.53 -2.55
C VAL A 12 -0.41 -4.78 -3.58
N HIS A 13 0.18 -5.98 -3.62
CA HIS A 13 1.07 -6.39 -4.71
C HIS A 13 0.40 -6.37 -6.10
N TYR A 14 -0.92 -6.33 -6.18
CA TYR A 14 -1.63 -6.10 -7.44
C TYR A 14 -1.44 -4.69 -8.02
N LEU A 15 -0.80 -3.75 -7.31
CA LEU A 15 -0.45 -2.45 -7.89
C LEU A 15 0.40 -2.60 -9.16
N ALA A 16 1.26 -3.63 -9.21
CA ALA A 16 2.09 -3.91 -10.39
C ALA A 16 1.32 -4.57 -11.55
N ASP A 17 0.04 -4.92 -11.35
CA ASP A 17 -0.80 -5.52 -12.40
C ASP A 17 -1.18 -4.47 -13.45
N LYS A 18 -0.92 -4.77 -14.73
CA LYS A 18 -1.15 -3.83 -15.84
C LYS A 18 -2.61 -3.40 -16.02
N PHE A 19 -3.56 -4.20 -15.57
CA PHE A 19 -4.99 -3.92 -15.73
C PHE A 19 -5.61 -3.33 -14.48
N ARG A 20 -5.03 -3.60 -13.30
CA ARG A 20 -5.58 -3.18 -12.00
C ARG A 20 -4.80 -2.05 -11.34
N GLY A 21 -3.52 -1.88 -11.67
CA GLY A 21 -2.60 -0.94 -11.03
C GLY A 21 -3.12 0.49 -10.99
N ALA A 22 -3.64 0.99 -12.12
CA ALA A 22 -4.17 2.35 -12.21
C ALA A 22 -5.27 2.65 -11.18
N VAL A 23 -6.18 1.70 -10.94
CA VAL A 23 -7.27 1.89 -9.96
C VAL A 23 -6.72 1.95 -8.53
N TRP A 24 -5.74 1.10 -8.21
CA TRP A 24 -5.07 1.12 -6.91
C TRP A 24 -4.30 2.42 -6.69
N GLU A 25 -3.56 2.89 -7.70
CA GLU A 25 -2.87 4.19 -7.67
C GLU A 25 -3.86 5.33 -7.41
N GLU A 26 -4.98 5.36 -8.13
CA GLU A 26 -6.01 6.37 -7.93
C GLU A 26 -6.57 6.37 -6.51
N VAL A 27 -6.81 5.20 -5.91
CA VAL A 27 -7.28 5.10 -4.52
C VAL A 27 -6.24 5.68 -3.56
N ILE A 28 -4.97 5.30 -3.70
CA ILE A 28 -3.88 5.74 -2.81
C ILE A 28 -3.67 7.25 -2.93
N ILE A 29 -3.65 7.78 -4.15
CA ILE A 29 -3.40 9.20 -4.43
C ILE A 29 -4.57 10.07 -3.94
N HIS A 30 -5.81 9.66 -4.20
CA HIS A 30 -6.98 10.52 -3.94
C HIS A 30 -7.59 10.36 -2.54
N LEU A 31 -7.14 9.40 -1.74
CA LEU A 31 -7.55 9.33 -0.34
C LEU A 31 -7.17 10.63 0.40
N PRO A 32 -8.02 11.17 1.29
CA PRO A 32 -7.64 12.34 2.08
C PRO A 32 -6.33 12.07 2.84
N GLN A 33 -5.45 13.07 2.92
CA GLN A 33 -4.14 12.93 3.58
C GLN A 33 -4.23 12.57 5.07
N SER A 34 -5.35 12.91 5.73
CA SER A 34 -5.62 12.52 7.12
C SER A 34 -5.93 11.03 7.30
N VAL A 35 -6.21 10.29 6.22
CA VAL A 35 -6.50 8.85 6.26
C VAL A 35 -5.20 8.07 6.17
N LYS A 36 -4.93 7.23 7.17
CA LYS A 36 -3.78 6.32 7.17
C LYS A 36 -4.10 5.05 6.37
N ILE A 37 -3.11 4.54 5.65
CA ILE A 37 -3.24 3.33 4.84
C ILE A 37 -2.46 2.20 5.51
N ILE A 38 -3.07 1.02 5.59
CA ILE A 38 -2.40 -0.24 5.95
C ILE A 38 -2.44 -1.12 4.70
N GLY A 39 -1.28 -1.39 4.10
CA GLY A 39 -1.14 -2.31 2.97
C GLY A 39 -0.76 -3.70 3.45
N LEU A 40 -1.54 -4.72 3.06
CA LEU A 40 -1.22 -6.13 3.26
C LEU A 40 -0.81 -6.71 1.92
N SER A 41 0.23 -7.54 1.92
CA SER A 41 0.78 -8.13 0.71
C SER A 41 1.45 -9.46 1.00
N ALA A 42 1.44 -10.36 0.02
CA ALA A 42 2.44 -11.41 -0.10
C ALA A 42 3.87 -10.81 -0.22
N THR A 43 4.88 -11.64 0.04
CA THR A 43 6.29 -11.30 -0.17
C THR A 43 6.53 -10.92 -1.63
N VAL A 44 6.91 -9.67 -1.88
CA VAL A 44 7.28 -9.15 -3.22
C VAL A 44 8.76 -8.82 -3.26
N SER A 45 9.39 -9.01 -4.43
CA SER A 45 10.84 -8.84 -4.61
C SER A 45 11.30 -7.38 -4.69
N ASN A 46 10.39 -6.42 -4.79
CA ASN A 46 10.65 -4.98 -4.95
C ASN A 46 9.94 -4.16 -3.87
N VAL A 47 9.89 -4.69 -2.65
CA VAL A 47 9.11 -4.11 -1.54
C VAL A 47 9.64 -2.74 -1.11
N GLU A 48 10.95 -2.51 -1.26
CA GLU A 48 11.61 -1.24 -0.96
C GLU A 48 11.17 -0.14 -1.91
N ASP A 49 11.16 -0.41 -3.23
CA ASP A 49 10.68 0.53 -4.25
C ASP A 49 9.20 0.86 -4.03
N PHE A 50 8.41 -0.15 -3.71
CA PHE A 50 7.00 0.00 -3.41
C PHE A 50 6.78 0.91 -2.18
N SER A 51 7.51 0.65 -1.09
CA SER A 51 7.46 1.47 0.13
C SER A 51 7.93 2.90 -0.13
N ALA A 52 8.97 3.09 -0.94
CA ALA A 52 9.48 4.40 -1.32
C ALA A 52 8.45 5.20 -2.14
N TRP A 53 7.77 4.53 -3.08
CA TRP A 53 6.69 5.14 -3.85
C TRP A 53 5.54 5.57 -2.96
N ILE A 54 5.01 4.68 -2.10
CA ILE A 54 3.96 5.04 -1.12
C ILE A 54 4.42 6.23 -0.27
N SER A 55 5.68 6.22 0.16
CA SER A 55 6.21 7.30 0.98
C SER A 55 6.23 8.65 0.27
N SER A 56 6.52 8.65 -1.03
CA SER A 56 6.53 9.87 -1.84
C SER A 56 5.14 10.48 -2.04
N VAL A 57 4.07 9.66 -2.05
CA VAL A 57 2.70 10.13 -2.26
C VAL A 57 1.90 10.32 -0.96
N ARG A 58 2.26 9.63 0.13
CA ARG A 58 1.53 9.61 1.41
C ARG A 58 2.34 10.10 2.62
N GLY A 59 3.63 10.37 2.47
CA GLY A 59 4.52 10.72 3.58
C GLY A 59 5.12 9.49 4.27
N GLU A 60 5.66 9.66 5.48
CA GLU A 60 6.37 8.59 6.20
C GLU A 60 5.58 7.26 6.21
N THR A 61 6.23 6.21 5.72
CA THR A 61 5.66 4.85 5.63
C THR A 61 6.60 3.86 6.29
N HIS A 62 6.06 3.03 7.17
CA HIS A 62 6.83 1.96 7.80
C HIS A 62 6.65 0.66 7.00
N LEU A 63 7.77 0.10 6.55
CA LEU A 63 7.80 -1.20 5.90
C LEU A 63 8.03 -2.31 6.94
N VAL A 64 7.20 -3.34 6.91
CA VAL A 64 7.34 -4.56 7.71
C VAL A 64 7.42 -5.75 6.75
N VAL A 65 8.47 -6.55 6.90
CA VAL A 65 8.72 -7.76 6.10
C VAL A 65 8.93 -8.92 7.06
N ASP A 66 8.31 -10.06 6.75
CA ASP A 66 8.55 -11.32 7.41
C ASP A 66 8.68 -12.43 6.35
N GLU A 67 9.72 -13.25 6.47
CA GLU A 67 10.00 -14.37 5.57
C GLU A 67 9.57 -15.72 6.19
N HIS A 68 9.20 -15.72 7.47
CA HIS A 68 8.78 -16.93 8.16
C HIS A 68 7.47 -17.47 7.55
N ARG A 69 7.55 -18.69 7.00
CA ARG A 69 6.37 -19.45 6.60
C ARG A 69 5.99 -20.38 7.76
N PRO A 70 4.78 -20.24 8.35
CA PRO A 70 4.39 -20.98 9.54
C PRO A 70 4.07 -22.47 9.30
N VAL A 71 4.08 -22.93 8.04
CA VAL A 71 3.80 -24.31 7.62
C VAL A 71 4.88 -24.87 6.71
#